data_AF-A0A4W3IU29-F1
#
_entry.id   AF-A0A4W3IU29-F1
#
_cell.length_a   1.000
_cell.length_b   1.000
_cell.length_c   1.000
_cell.angle_alpha   90.00
_cell.angle_beta   90.00
_cell.angle_gamma   90.00
#
_symmetry.space_group_name_H-M   'P 1'
#
loop_
_entity.id
_entity.type
_entity.pdbx_description
1 polymer ?
#
loop_
_entity_poly.entity_id
_entity_poly.type
_entity_poly.pdbx_seq_one_letter_code
_entity_poly.pdbx_strand_id
1 'polypeptide(L)'
;MESPLMPVEVIRYILRFLCTSDRKEASLVNRTWYAASLDRNLQEIRFEELQALSLSLVNQITDESMVSIALHCPSLERLSVSHCSHLTDKGMMEVVRHTKRLTHLDISCCDKITDRTLDVLAVECKWLKSLDVSMCSGLTIASIERIQTLIPTLTSIQARFIAGTDLSYSL
;
A
#
# COMPACT_ATOMS: atom_id res chain seq x y z
N MET A 1 27.45 -31.28 28.20
CA MET A 1 27.14 -29.83 28.19
C MET A 1 26.23 -29.61 27.00
N GLU A 2 24.93 -29.41 27.24
CA GLU A 2 24.02 -29.01 26.18
C GLU A 2 24.29 -27.54 25.84
N SER A 3 24.45 -27.25 24.55
CA SER A 3 24.55 -25.88 24.04
C SER A 3 23.31 -25.08 24.45
N PRO A 4 23.44 -23.81 24.86
CA PRO A 4 22.27 -23.02 25.26
C PRO A 4 21.31 -22.88 24.08
N LEU A 5 20.08 -23.37 24.27
CA LEU A 5 19.00 -23.22 23.30
C LEU A 5 18.72 -21.72 23.09
N MET A 6 18.62 -21.32 21.83
CA MET A 6 18.25 -19.94 21.45
C MET A 6 16.88 -19.58 22.06
N PRO A 7 16.71 -18.41 22.70
CA PRO A 7 15.43 -17.98 23.24
C PRO A 7 14.35 -17.92 22.16
N VAL A 8 13.12 -18.29 22.52
CA VAL A 8 11.99 -18.36 21.59
C VAL A 8 11.66 -16.98 20.98
N GLU A 9 11.95 -15.89 21.68
CA GLU A 9 11.83 -14.50 21.21
C GLU A 9 12.77 -14.20 20.05
N VAL A 10 14.01 -14.71 20.12
CA VAL A 10 15.02 -14.53 19.07
C VAL A 10 14.65 -15.36 17.84
N ILE A 11 14.14 -16.58 18.06
CA ILE A 11 13.63 -17.42 16.96
C ILE A 11 12.43 -16.75 16.29
N ARG A 12 11.46 -16.24 17.06
CA ARG A 12 10.35 -15.43 16.52
C ARG A 12 10.86 -14.22 15.73
N TYR A 13 11.90 -13.55 16.22
CA TYR A 13 12.54 -12.45 15.50
C TYR A 13 13.08 -12.91 14.15
N ILE A 14 13.83 -14.01 14.09
CA ILE A 14 14.39 -14.56 12.86
C ILE A 14 13.26 -14.94 11.88
N LEU A 15 12.24 -15.66 12.35
CA LEU A 15 11.13 -16.15 11.52
C LEU A 15 10.37 -15.01 10.81
N ARG A 16 10.34 -13.79 11.37
CA ARG A 16 9.66 -12.64 10.72
C ARG A 16 10.26 -12.29 9.36
N PHE A 17 11.55 -12.59 9.16
CA PHE A 17 12.27 -12.31 7.91
C PHE A 17 12.20 -13.45 6.89
N LEU A 18 11.67 -14.61 7.29
CA LEU A 18 11.53 -15.76 6.41
C LEU A 18 10.18 -15.72 5.68
N CYS A 19 10.14 -16.25 4.46
CA CYS A 19 8.90 -16.49 3.74
C CYS A 19 8.09 -17.64 4.38
N THR A 20 6.82 -17.81 4.00
CA THR A 20 5.96 -18.83 4.61
C THR A 20 6.45 -20.27 4.38
N SER A 21 7.09 -20.57 3.26
CA SER A 21 7.72 -21.89 3.03
C SER A 21 8.91 -22.10 3.95
N ASP A 22 9.81 -21.13 4.07
CA ASP A 22 10.99 -21.23 4.93
C ASP A 22 10.62 -21.28 6.41
N ARG A 23 9.55 -20.58 6.84
CA ARG A 23 9.01 -20.70 8.21
C ARG A 23 8.52 -22.12 8.49
N LYS A 24 7.89 -22.79 7.51
CA LYS A 24 7.44 -24.18 7.66
C LYS A 24 8.64 -25.12 7.81
N GLU A 25 9.66 -24.98 6.97
CA GLU A 25 10.90 -25.76 7.10
C GLU A 25 11.59 -25.51 8.45
N ALA A 26 11.71 -24.25 8.85
CA ALA A 26 12.28 -23.86 10.13
C ALA A 26 11.49 -24.43 11.33
N SER A 27 10.17 -24.55 11.21
CA SER A 27 9.32 -25.14 12.27
C SER A 27 9.63 -26.62 12.56
N LEU A 28 10.31 -27.32 11.63
CA LEU A 28 10.67 -28.73 11.76
C LEU A 28 12.00 -28.95 12.52
N VAL A 29 12.75 -27.89 12.81
CA VAL A 29 14.09 -27.99 13.45
C VAL A 29 14.00 -28.59 14.85
N ASN A 30 13.16 -28.03 15.73
CA ASN A 30 12.88 -28.57 17.07
C ASN A 30 11.61 -27.96 17.69
N ARG A 31 11.24 -28.39 18.91
CA ARG A 31 10.04 -27.90 19.62
C ARG A 31 10.01 -26.39 19.85
N THR A 32 11.16 -25.75 20.10
CA THR A 32 11.24 -24.29 20.32
C THR A 32 10.96 -23.54 19.02
N TRP A 33 11.49 -24.02 17.89
CA TRP A 33 11.21 -23.45 16.56
C TRP A 33 9.77 -23.68 16.13
N TYR A 34 9.22 -24.86 16.39
CA TYR A 34 7.80 -25.15 16.18
C TYR A 34 6.92 -24.19 16.98
N ALA A 35 7.17 -24.03 18.28
CA ALA A 35 6.41 -23.13 19.14
C ALA A 35 6.54 -21.66 18.70
N ALA A 36 7.73 -21.22 18.28
CA ALA A 36 7.94 -19.89 17.72
C ALA A 36 7.14 -19.68 16.42
N SER A 37 7.06 -20.69 15.54
CA SER A 37 6.36 -20.60 14.25
C SER A 37 4.83 -20.46 14.37
N LEU A 38 4.27 -20.83 15.53
CA LEU A 38 2.84 -20.68 15.83
C LEU A 38 2.45 -19.26 16.28
N ASP A 39 3.41 -18.33 16.38
CA ASP A 39 3.11 -16.94 16.66
C ASP A 39 2.14 -16.40 15.61
N ARG A 40 0.99 -15.87 16.05
CA ARG A 40 -0.03 -15.32 15.15
C ARG A 40 0.50 -14.14 14.34
N ASN A 41 1.49 -13.41 14.87
CA ASN A 41 2.15 -12.34 14.14
C ASN A 41 3.01 -12.87 12.97
N LEU A 42 3.35 -14.16 12.96
CA LEU A 42 4.04 -14.83 11.86
C LEU A 42 3.07 -15.51 10.87
N GLN A 43 1.75 -15.44 11.11
CA GLN A 43 0.73 -15.95 10.19
C GLN A 43 0.32 -14.92 9.13
N GLU A 44 0.91 -13.73 9.15
CA GLU A 44 0.67 -12.73 8.12
C GLU A 44 1.15 -13.26 6.77
N ILE A 45 0.19 -13.40 5.84
CA ILE A 45 0.44 -13.86 4.48
C ILE A 45 1.18 -12.75 3.75
N ARG A 46 2.45 -12.98 3.44
CA ARG A 46 3.22 -12.11 2.55
C ARG A 46 3.02 -12.57 1.11
N PHE A 47 2.67 -11.62 0.25
CA PHE A 47 2.52 -11.82 -1.18
C PHE A 47 3.73 -11.22 -1.90
N GLU A 48 4.86 -11.92 -1.85
CA GLU A 48 6.15 -11.44 -2.39
C GLU A 48 6.11 -11.14 -3.89
N GLU A 49 5.23 -11.82 -4.64
CA GLU A 49 5.11 -11.70 -6.10
C GLU A 49 3.85 -10.96 -6.57
N LEU A 50 3.01 -10.48 -5.64
CA LEU A 50 1.76 -9.80 -6.04
C LEU A 50 2.07 -8.43 -6.61
N GLN A 51 1.86 -8.29 -7.92
CA GLN A 51 2.12 -7.05 -8.67
C GLN A 51 0.88 -6.19 -8.88
N ALA A 52 -0.32 -6.78 -8.84
CA ALA A 52 -1.56 -6.05 -9.10
C ALA A 52 -2.65 -6.44 -8.11
N LEU A 53 -3.28 -5.43 -7.51
CA LEU A 53 -4.36 -5.59 -6.55
C LEU A 53 -5.44 -4.54 -6.82
N SER A 54 -6.69 -4.98 -6.91
CA SER A 54 -7.86 -4.11 -6.93
C SER A 54 -8.77 -4.48 -5.77
N LEU A 55 -9.13 -3.47 -4.98
CA LEU A 55 -10.07 -3.54 -3.86
C LEU A 55 -11.15 -2.46 -4.01
N SER A 56 -11.39 -2.02 -5.24
CA SER A 56 -12.39 -1.00 -5.55
C SER A 56 -13.78 -1.42 -5.09
N LEU A 57 -14.60 -0.45 -4.68
CA LEU A 57 -15.98 -0.65 -4.19
C LEU A 57 -16.08 -1.51 -2.91
N VAL A 58 -14.96 -1.80 -2.24
CA VAL A 58 -14.97 -2.52 -0.97
C VAL A 58 -15.09 -1.51 0.18
N ASN A 59 -16.32 -1.35 0.69
CA ASN A 59 -16.66 -0.36 1.72
C ASN A 59 -15.94 -0.55 3.07
N GLN A 60 -15.38 -1.73 3.33
CA GLN A 60 -14.70 -2.04 4.60
C GLN A 60 -13.20 -1.72 4.56
N ILE A 61 -12.67 -1.25 3.43
CA ILE A 61 -11.25 -0.91 3.30
C ILE A 61 -10.96 0.37 4.06
N THR A 62 -10.01 0.28 4.99
CA THR A 62 -9.58 1.37 5.88
C THR A 62 -8.06 1.61 5.76
N ASP A 63 -7.57 2.64 6.45
CA ASP A 63 -6.13 2.90 6.53
C ASP A 63 -5.34 1.69 7.08
N GLU A 64 -5.92 0.89 7.99
CA GLU A 64 -5.30 -0.34 8.48
C GLU A 64 -5.14 -1.40 7.38
N SER A 65 -6.11 -1.47 6.46
CA SER A 65 -6.00 -2.34 5.28
C SER A 65 -4.83 -1.91 4.40
N MET A 66 -4.62 -0.60 4.23
CA MET A 66 -3.50 -0.05 3.46
C MET A 66 -2.15 -0.32 4.13
N VAL A 67 -2.05 -0.23 5.46
CA VAL A 67 -0.87 -0.64 6.21
C VAL A 67 -0.56 -2.12 5.94
N SER A 68 -1.58 -2.97 5.99
CA SER A 68 -1.39 -4.40 5.70
C SER A 68 -0.89 -4.64 4.27
N ILE A 69 -1.48 -3.99 3.27
CA ILE A 69 -1.01 -4.10 1.87
C ILE A 69 0.43 -3.62 1.73
N ALA A 70 0.76 -2.47 2.33
CA ALA A 70 2.09 -1.87 2.30
C ALA A 70 3.18 -2.80 2.85
N LEU A 71 2.88 -3.50 3.96
CA LEU A 71 3.83 -4.40 4.62
C LEU A 71 3.93 -5.78 3.95
N HIS A 72 2.84 -6.27 3.37
CA HIS A 72 2.74 -7.65 2.89
C HIS A 72 2.87 -7.81 1.37
N CYS A 73 2.80 -6.73 0.59
CA CYS A 73 2.86 -6.76 -0.87
C CYS A 73 4.03 -5.89 -1.40
N PRO A 74 5.30 -6.25 -1.13
CA PRO A 74 6.46 -5.41 -1.46
C PRO A 74 6.69 -5.24 -2.98
N SER A 75 6.20 -6.18 -3.79
CA SER A 75 6.32 -6.16 -5.25
C SER A 75 5.17 -5.46 -5.97
N LEU A 76 4.27 -4.79 -5.24
CA LEU A 76 3.07 -4.20 -5.83
C LEU A 76 3.41 -3.08 -6.82
N GLU A 77 2.91 -3.20 -8.04
CA GLU A 77 3.10 -2.24 -9.12
C GLU A 77 1.80 -1.52 -9.50
N ARG A 78 0.65 -2.17 -9.29
CA ARG A 78 -0.67 -1.64 -9.64
C ARG A 78 -1.62 -1.79 -8.47
N LEU A 79 -2.14 -0.67 -7.98
CA LEU A 79 -3.13 -0.65 -6.91
C LEU A 79 -4.36 0.16 -7.35
N SER A 80 -5.54 -0.42 -7.18
CA SER A 80 -6.80 0.31 -7.30
C SER A 80 -7.62 0.11 -6.03
N VAL A 81 -8.00 1.23 -5.42
CA VAL A 81 -8.84 1.31 -4.20
C VAL A 81 -9.94 2.34 -4.39
N SER A 82 -10.45 2.44 -5.62
CA SER A 82 -11.47 3.42 -5.98
C SER A 82 -12.79 3.18 -5.24
N HIS A 83 -13.51 4.26 -4.96
CA HIS A 83 -14.75 4.24 -4.17
C HIS A 83 -14.60 3.73 -2.72
N CYS A 84 -13.40 3.72 -2.14
CA CYS A 84 -13.19 3.37 -0.74
C CYS A 84 -13.27 4.60 0.17
N SER A 85 -14.49 4.96 0.60
CA SER A 85 -14.81 6.20 1.35
C SER A 85 -14.23 6.30 2.77
N HIS A 86 -13.66 5.22 3.30
CA HIS A 86 -13.01 5.20 4.61
C HIS A 86 -11.50 5.41 4.56
N LEU A 87 -10.89 5.42 3.36
CA LEU A 87 -9.47 5.70 3.18
C LEU A 87 -9.15 7.17 3.35
N THR A 88 -8.04 7.46 4.02
CA THR A 88 -7.52 8.83 4.20
C THR A 88 -6.08 8.91 3.72
N ASP A 89 -5.53 10.14 3.74
CA ASP A 89 -4.11 10.35 3.43
C ASP A 89 -3.18 9.46 4.28
N LYS A 90 -3.57 9.10 5.51
CA LYS A 90 -2.75 8.26 6.39
C LYS A 90 -2.51 6.87 5.79
N GLY A 91 -3.56 6.20 5.32
CA GLY A 91 -3.43 4.89 4.69
C GLY A 91 -2.59 4.96 3.43
N MET A 92 -2.83 5.99 2.60
CA MET A 92 -2.09 6.16 1.36
C MET A 92 -0.60 6.46 1.58
N MET A 93 -0.26 7.26 2.59
CA MET A 93 1.13 7.53 2.95
C MET A 93 1.89 6.24 3.27
N GLU A 94 1.26 5.29 3.95
CA GLU A 94 1.89 4.00 4.28
C GLU A 94 2.12 3.14 3.04
N VAL A 95 1.18 3.11 2.10
CA VAL A 95 1.38 2.45 0.79
C VAL A 95 2.56 3.09 0.07
N VAL A 96 2.53 4.41 -0.13
CA VAL A 96 3.56 5.15 -0.89
C VAL A 96 4.96 5.02 -0.28
N ARG A 97 5.05 4.88 1.05
CA ARG A 97 6.32 4.68 1.75
C ARG A 97 6.93 3.29 1.53
N HIS A 98 6.12 2.25 1.31
CA HIS A 98 6.61 0.88 1.24
C HIS A 98 6.57 0.27 -0.17
N THR A 99 5.65 0.71 -1.05
CA THR A 99 5.48 0.16 -2.41
C THR A 99 6.25 0.99 -3.45
N LYS A 100 7.59 0.93 -3.40
CA LYS A 100 8.47 1.72 -4.30
C LYS A 100 8.42 1.35 -5.78
N ARG A 101 7.74 0.26 -6.12
CA ARG A 101 7.55 -0.23 -7.48
C ARG A 101 6.22 0.21 -8.09
N LEU A 102 5.44 1.04 -7.40
CA LEU A 102 4.13 1.46 -7.87
C LEU A 102 4.25 2.24 -9.19
N THR A 103 3.57 1.73 -10.22
CA THR A 103 3.49 2.31 -11.56
C THR A 103 2.08 2.77 -11.92
N HIS A 104 1.04 2.15 -11.35
CA HIS A 104 -0.35 2.53 -11.58
C HIS A 104 -1.07 2.64 -10.24
N LEU A 105 -1.72 3.77 -10.02
CA LEU A 105 -2.55 4.02 -8.85
C LEU A 105 -3.91 4.57 -9.28
N ASP A 106 -4.97 3.94 -8.79
CA ASP A 106 -6.34 4.44 -8.89
C ASP A 106 -6.91 4.61 -7.49
N ILE A 107 -7.13 5.87 -7.13
CA ILE A 107 -7.74 6.33 -5.87
C ILE A 107 -8.97 7.20 -6.16
N SER A 108 -9.59 7.02 -7.33
CA SER A 108 -10.79 7.78 -7.71
C SER A 108 -11.95 7.58 -6.73
N CYS A 109 -12.81 8.58 -6.61
CA CYS A 109 -13.95 8.59 -5.69
C CYS A 109 -13.58 8.35 -4.21
N CYS A 110 -12.38 8.75 -3.79
CA CYS A 110 -11.94 8.67 -2.39
C CYS A 110 -11.95 10.08 -1.77
N ASP A 111 -13.11 10.51 -1.28
CA ASP A 111 -13.37 11.90 -0.86
C ASP A 111 -12.51 12.43 0.30
N LYS A 112 -11.93 11.52 1.11
CA LYS A 112 -11.07 11.90 2.24
C LYS A 112 -9.59 11.97 1.89
N ILE A 113 -9.24 11.77 0.62
CA ILE A 113 -7.89 11.98 0.09
C ILE A 113 -7.73 13.44 -0.30
N THR A 114 -6.59 14.03 0.10
CA THR A 114 -6.27 15.44 -0.14
C THR A 114 -4.94 15.59 -0.85
N ASP A 115 -4.58 16.85 -1.15
CA ASP A 115 -3.33 17.23 -1.83
C ASP A 115 -2.08 16.62 -1.16
N ARG A 116 -2.15 16.33 0.14
CA ARG A 116 -1.07 15.67 0.91
C ARG A 116 -0.66 14.34 0.30
N THR A 117 -1.61 13.53 -0.16
CA THR A 117 -1.30 12.25 -0.80
C THR A 117 -0.50 12.47 -2.09
N LEU A 118 -0.85 13.48 -2.87
CA LEU A 118 -0.13 13.81 -4.12
C LEU A 118 1.26 14.36 -3.87
N ASP A 119 1.43 15.21 -2.84
CA ASP A 119 2.73 15.74 -2.43
C ASP A 119 3.70 14.61 -2.06
N VAL A 120 3.23 13.61 -1.31
CA VAL A 120 4.05 12.47 -0.92
C VAL A 120 4.33 11.56 -2.13
N LEU A 121 3.35 11.32 -3.01
CA LEU A 121 3.56 10.58 -4.26
C LEU A 121 4.66 11.21 -5.13
N ALA A 122 4.66 12.55 -5.26
CA ALA A 122 5.66 13.29 -6.03
C ALA A 122 7.09 13.08 -5.50
N VAL A 123 7.25 12.93 -4.19
CA VAL A 123 8.55 12.70 -3.55
C VAL A 123 8.97 11.23 -3.64
N GLU A 124 8.06 10.29 -3.39
CA GLU A 124 8.41 8.90 -3.10
C GLU A 124 8.26 7.95 -4.30
N CYS A 125 7.30 8.19 -5.20
CA CYS A 125 6.94 7.28 -6.29
C CYS A 125 7.54 7.71 -7.64
N LYS A 126 8.84 7.49 -7.81
CA LYS A 126 9.60 7.90 -9.02
C LYS A 126 9.29 7.11 -10.30
N TRP A 127 8.52 6.03 -10.18
CA TRP A 127 8.17 5.15 -11.30
C TRP A 127 6.68 5.19 -11.65
N LEU A 128 5.91 6.10 -11.05
CA LEU A 128 4.49 6.23 -11.31
C LEU A 128 4.28 6.66 -12.77
N LYS A 129 3.43 5.91 -13.50
CA LYS A 129 3.12 6.10 -14.93
C LYS A 129 1.67 6.47 -15.16
N SER A 130 0.77 5.97 -14.32
CA SER A 130 -0.67 6.23 -14.40
C SER A 130 -1.22 6.57 -13.02
N LEU A 131 -1.99 7.65 -12.95
CA LEU A 131 -2.71 8.07 -11.75
C LEU A 131 -4.17 8.42 -12.10
N ASP A 132 -5.12 7.79 -11.43
CA ASP A 132 -6.52 8.23 -11.46
C ASP A 132 -6.93 8.76 -10.08
N VAL A 133 -7.36 10.01 -10.07
CA VAL A 133 -7.81 10.79 -8.92
C VAL A 133 -9.15 11.47 -9.21
N SER A 134 -9.88 10.98 -10.21
CA SER A 134 -11.18 11.53 -10.60
C SER A 134 -12.16 11.47 -9.42
N MET A 135 -13.03 12.48 -9.32
CA MET A 135 -14.06 12.60 -8.29
C MET A 135 -13.52 12.63 -6.85
N CYS A 136 -12.25 12.98 -6.65
CA CYS A 136 -11.70 13.26 -5.33
C CYS A 136 -11.91 14.74 -4.99
N SER A 137 -12.93 15.01 -4.18
CA SER A 137 -13.33 16.37 -3.78
C SER A 137 -12.28 17.12 -2.95
N GLY A 138 -11.42 16.39 -2.23
CA GLY A 138 -10.33 16.96 -1.43
C GLY A 138 -9.07 17.38 -2.20
N LEU A 139 -9.04 17.19 -3.53
CA LEU A 139 -7.90 17.55 -4.38
C LEU A 139 -8.11 18.85 -5.13
N THR A 140 -7.02 19.60 -5.32
CA THR A 140 -7.01 20.85 -6.09
C THR A 140 -6.36 20.69 -7.46
N ILE A 141 -6.72 21.54 -8.43
CA ILE A 141 -6.06 21.55 -9.74
C ILE A 141 -4.56 21.86 -9.60
N ALA A 142 -4.19 22.72 -8.65
CA ALA A 142 -2.79 23.09 -8.39
C ALA A 142 -1.94 21.90 -7.90
N SER A 143 -2.51 20.91 -7.21
CA SER A 143 -1.76 19.71 -6.82
C SER A 143 -1.59 18.73 -8.00
N ILE A 144 -2.55 18.68 -8.94
CA ILE A 144 -2.43 17.93 -10.20
C ILE A 144 -1.28 18.47 -11.06
N GLU A 145 -1.22 19.78 -11.27
CA GLU A 145 -0.16 20.41 -12.06
C GLU A 145 1.23 20.17 -11.43
N ARG A 146 1.29 20.22 -10.10
CA ARG A 146 2.52 19.98 -9.32
C ARG A 146 3.02 18.56 -9.48
N ILE A 147 2.15 17.55 -9.34
CA ILE A 147 2.58 16.15 -9.46
C ILE A 147 3.02 15.81 -10.89
N GLN A 148 2.36 16.37 -11.92
CA GLN A 148 2.80 16.22 -13.31
C GLN A 148 4.19 16.82 -13.55
N THR A 149 4.49 17.95 -12.92
CA THR A 149 5.80 18.61 -13.04
C THR A 149 6.90 17.84 -12.31
N LEU A 150 6.59 17.27 -11.13
CA LEU A 150 7.57 16.61 -10.27
C LEU A 150 7.83 15.14 -10.63
N ILE A 151 6.90 14.47 -11.34
CA ILE A 151 7.03 13.08 -11.76
C ILE A 151 7.12 13.00 -13.29
N PRO A 152 8.33 13.05 -13.89
CA PRO A 152 8.48 13.02 -15.35
C PRO A 152 8.07 11.70 -15.99
N THR A 153 7.97 10.61 -15.21
CA THR A 153 7.50 9.30 -15.70
C THR A 153 5.98 9.21 -15.82
N LEU A 154 5.23 10.17 -15.28
CA LEU A 154 3.78 10.15 -15.23
C LEU A 154 3.19 10.49 -16.61
N THR A 155 2.87 9.45 -17.37
CA THR A 155 2.36 9.57 -18.75
C THR A 155 0.85 9.71 -18.85
N SER A 156 0.12 9.28 -17.82
CA SER A 156 -1.34 9.28 -17.80
C SER A 156 -1.85 9.79 -16.46
N ILE A 157 -2.69 10.83 -16.51
CA ILE A 157 -3.40 11.32 -15.33
C ILE A 157 -4.87 11.56 -15.66
N GLN A 158 -5.75 11.03 -14.81
CA GLN A 158 -7.19 11.26 -14.86
C GLN A 158 -7.61 12.02 -13.61
N ALA A 159 -8.18 13.21 -13.80
CA ALA A 159 -8.55 14.11 -12.70
C ALA A 159 -9.90 14.80 -12.98
N ARG A 160 -10.88 14.03 -13.47
CA ARG A 160 -12.21 14.58 -13.78
C ARG A 160 -12.97 14.88 -12.49
N PHE A 161 -13.68 16.01 -12.43
CA PHE A 161 -14.56 16.39 -11.31
C PHE A 161 -13.86 16.46 -9.93
N ILE A 162 -12.65 17.03 -9.88
CA ILE A 162 -11.94 17.31 -8.62
C ILE A 162 -12.30 18.70 -8.07
N ALA A 163 -11.85 19.03 -6.85
CA ALA A 163 -12.00 20.36 -6.23
C ALA A 163 -13.44 20.86 -6.06
N GLY A 164 -14.42 19.96 -6.07
CA GLY A 164 -15.83 20.33 -6.04
C GLY A 164 -16.23 21.21 -7.23
N THR A 165 -15.54 21.12 -8.38
CA THR A 165 -15.98 21.78 -9.61
C THR A 165 -17.33 21.18 -9.99
N ASP A 166 -18.32 21.94 -9.58
CA ASP A 166 -19.74 21.76 -9.76
C ASP A 166 -20.06 21.51 -11.23
N LEU A 167 -21.07 20.68 -11.48
CA LEU A 167 -21.66 20.40 -12.79
C LEU A 167 -22.36 21.64 -13.39
N SER A 168 -21.99 22.86 -12.99
CA SER A 168 -22.69 24.11 -13.30
C SER A 168 -22.11 24.93 -14.46
N TYR A 169 -21.12 24.41 -15.19
CA TYR A 169 -20.72 24.99 -16.48
C TYR A 169 -20.86 24.00 -17.64
N SER A 170 -22.11 23.63 -17.92
CA SER A 170 -22.55 23.44 -19.30
C SER A 170 -23.00 24.80 -19.85
N LEU A 171 -22.21 25.37 -20.76
CA LEU A 171 -22.68 26.26 -21.83
C LEU A 171 -22.18 25.68 -23.16
#